data_AF-A0A527XJA8-F1
#
_entry.id   AF-A0A527XJA8-F1
#
_cell.length_a   1.000
_cell.length_b   1.000
_cell.length_c   1.000
_cell.angle_alpha   90.00
_cell.angle_beta   90.00
_cell.angle_gamma   90.00
#
_symmetry.space_group_name_H-M   'P 1'
#
loop_
_entity.id
_entity.type
_entity.pdbx_description
1 polymer ?
#
loop_
_entity_poly.entity_id
_entity_poly.type
_entity_poly.pdbx_seq_one_letter_code
_entity_poly.pdbx_strand_id
1 'polypeptide(L)'
;LGEVEAALDVVNGFRDRPAGTLRLNVPISASRLVLPKIVPGFLAAYPAIRLEVIAEENFVDLLVAGCDAGIRYDERLEQDMIAVPI
;
A
#
# COMPACT_ATOMS: atom_id res chain seq x y z
N LEU A 1 -3.24 -12.20 34.73
CA LEU A 1 -3.18 -10.91 34.01
C LEU A 1 -2.16 -10.88 32.86
N GLY A 2 -1.20 -11.81 32.77
CA GLY A 2 -0.16 -11.79 31.71
C GLY A 2 -0.51 -12.43 30.35
N GLU A 3 -1.57 -13.24 30.22
CA GLU A 3 -1.90 -13.89 28.94
C GLU A 3 -2.53 -12.92 27.92
N VAL A 4 -3.23 -11.87 28.38
CA VAL A 4 -3.84 -10.86 27.51
C VAL A 4 -2.80 -9.87 26.99
N GLU A 5 -1.81 -9.49 27.81
CA GLU A 5 -0.69 -8.65 27.36
C GLU A 5 0.20 -9.36 26.34
N ALA A 6 0.50 -10.65 26.55
CA ALA A 6 1.29 -11.43 25.59
C ALA A 6 0.57 -11.62 24.25
N ALA A 7 -0.75 -11.79 24.24
CA ALA A 7 -1.54 -11.85 23.01
C ALA A 7 -1.57 -10.51 22.26
N LEU A 8 -1.55 -9.38 22.98
CA LEU A 8 -1.47 -8.04 22.40
C LEU A 8 -0.08 -7.74 21.83
N ASP A 9 0.99 -8.22 22.46
CA ASP A 9 2.37 -8.01 21.99
C ASP A 9 2.68 -8.77 20.70
N VAL A 10 2.11 -9.97 20.53
CA VAL A 10 2.18 -10.71 19.26
C VAL A 10 1.49 -9.95 18.13
N VAL A 11 0.41 -9.22 18.40
CA VAL A 11 -0.27 -8.37 17.41
C VAL A 11 0.54 -7.09 17.13
N ASN A 12 1.24 -6.54 18.13
CA ASN A 12 2.08 -5.35 17.96
C ASN A 12 3.39 -5.63 17.21
N GLY A 13 3.98 -6.82 17.35
CA GLY A 13 5.23 -7.18 16.66
C GLY A 13 5.15 -7.16 15.13
N PHE A 14 3.93 -7.29 14.56
CA PHE A 14 3.69 -7.14 13.12
C PHE A 14 3.62 -5.68 12.66
N ARG A 15 3.38 -4.71 13.56
CA ARG A 15 3.33 -3.28 13.18
C ARG A 15 4.71 -2.74 12.80
N ASP A 16 5.77 -3.20 13.46
CA ASP A 16 7.14 -2.73 13.20
C ASP A 16 7.87 -3.51 12.10
N ARG A 17 7.28 -4.63 11.66
CA ARG A 17 7.87 -5.53 10.65
C ARG A 17 6.82 -5.93 9.61
N PRO A 18 6.34 -4.98 8.81
CA PRO A 18 5.39 -5.30 7.75
C PRO A 18 6.03 -6.27 6.74
N ALA A 19 5.23 -7.25 6.32
CA ALA A 19 5.65 -8.33 5.44
C ALA A 19 4.46 -8.80 4.59
N GLY A 20 4.74 -9.45 3.46
CA GLY A 20 3.72 -9.94 2.53
C GLY A 20 3.65 -9.14 1.23
N THR A 21 2.57 -9.30 0.48
CA THR A 21 2.41 -8.62 -0.81
C THR A 21 1.61 -7.34 -0.64
N LEU A 22 2.14 -6.22 -1.13
CA LEU A 22 1.43 -4.95 -1.26
C LEU A 22 1.09 -4.71 -2.73
N ARG A 23 -0.20 -4.63 -3.06
CA ARG A 23 -0.71 -4.45 -4.42
C ARG A 23 -1.15 -3.02 -4.66
N LEU A 24 -0.47 -2.35 -5.59
CA LEU A 24 -0.76 -0.98 -5.99
C LEU A 24 -1.40 -0.93 -7.36
N ASN A 25 -2.53 -0.22 -7.47
CA ASN A 25 -3.06 0.20 -8.77
C ASN A 25 -2.79 1.70 -8.96
N VAL A 26 -2.00 2.08 -9.96
CA VAL A 26 -1.60 3.47 -10.20
C VAL A 26 -1.68 3.84 -11.70
N PRO A 27 -1.86 5.13 -12.05
CA PRO A 27 -1.65 5.62 -13.40
C PRO A 27 -0.24 5.31 -13.92
N ILE A 28 -0.11 5.04 -15.21
CA ILE A 28 1.21 4.83 -15.87
C ILE A 28 2.16 5.99 -15.61
N SER A 29 1.64 7.21 -15.58
CA SER A 29 2.41 8.41 -15.25
C SER A 29 2.91 8.39 -13.80
N ALA A 30 2.09 8.00 -12.84
CA ALA A 30 2.50 7.88 -11.44
C ALA A 30 3.53 6.75 -11.22
N SER A 31 3.37 5.61 -11.92
CA SER A 31 4.34 4.51 -11.83
C SER A 31 5.74 4.90 -12.33
N ARG A 32 5.83 5.84 -13.28
CA ARG A 32 7.09 6.33 -13.84
C ARG A 32 7.66 7.55 -13.13
N LEU A 33 6.81 8.43 -12.59
CA LEU A 33 7.23 9.74 -12.08
C LEU A 33 7.29 9.81 -10.55
N VAL A 34 6.48 9.01 -9.87
CA VAL A 34 6.32 9.04 -8.40
C VAL A 34 6.98 7.83 -7.77
N LEU A 35 6.60 6.61 -8.19
CA LEU A 35 7.09 5.38 -7.56
C LEU A 35 8.62 5.25 -7.50
N PRO A 36 9.41 5.62 -8.52
CA PRO A 36 10.88 5.49 -8.45
C PRO A 36 11.52 6.34 -7.36
N LYS A 37 10.84 7.39 -6.86
CA LYS A 37 11.34 8.25 -5.78
C LYS A 37 11.06 7.67 -4.39
N ILE A 38 10.04 6.81 -4.26
CA ILE A 38 9.52 6.33 -2.97
C ILE A 38 9.85 4.85 -2.75
N VAL A 39 9.60 4.02 -3.76
CA VAL A 39 9.67 2.56 -3.66
C VAL A 39 11.05 2.04 -3.26
N PRO A 40 12.19 2.56 -3.77
CA PRO A 40 13.49 2.03 -3.36
C PRO A 40 13.77 2.19 -1.87
N GLY A 41 13.44 3.36 -1.30
CA GLY A 41 13.60 3.61 0.14
C GLY A 41 12.65 2.76 0.98
N PHE A 42 11.40 2.62 0.53
CA PHE A 42 10.40 1.79 1.18
C PHE A 42 10.80 0.31 1.23
N LEU A 43 11.23 -0.27 0.09
CA LEU A 43 11.65 -1.67 0.03
C LEU A 43 12.98 -1.93 0.75
N ALA A 44 13.86 -0.92 0.85
CA ALA A 44 15.06 -1.02 1.67
C ALA A 44 14.71 -1.04 3.17
N ALA A 45 13.72 -0.26 3.61
CA ALA A 45 13.24 -0.26 4.99
C ALA A 45 12.44 -1.53 5.34
N TYR A 46 11.70 -2.08 4.38
CA TYR A 46 10.81 -3.23 4.56
C TYR A 46 11.08 -4.36 3.54
N PRO A 47 12.20 -5.07 3.68
CA PRO A 47 12.63 -6.06 2.69
C PRO A 47 11.74 -7.32 2.62
N ALA A 48 10.87 -7.52 3.61
CA ALA A 48 9.90 -8.63 3.64
C ALA A 48 8.63 -8.32 2.84
N ILE A 49 8.50 -7.11 2.29
CA ILE A 49 7.38 -6.73 1.44
C ILE A 49 7.71 -7.01 -0.02
N ARG A 50 6.78 -7.67 -0.71
CA ARG A 50 6.77 -7.76 -2.16
C ARG A 50 5.80 -6.73 -2.72
N LEU A 51 6.32 -5.79 -3.51
CA LEU A 51 5.47 -4.82 -4.19
C LEU A 51 5.00 -5.39 -5.54
N GLU A 52 3.70 -5.43 -5.75
CA GLU A 52 3.07 -5.72 -7.04
C GLU A 52 2.40 -4.44 -7.55
N VAL A 53 2.79 -3.98 -8.73
CA VAL A 53 2.29 -2.73 -9.32
C VAL A 53 1.53 -3.03 -10.59
N ILE A 54 0.27 -2.62 -10.61
CA ILE A 54 -0.61 -2.60 -11.77
C ILE A 54 -0.68 -1.16 -12.25
N ALA A 55 -0.24 -0.92 -13.49
CA ALA A 55 -0.16 0.41 -14.07
C ALA A 55 -1.18 0.54 -15.22
N GLU A 56 -2.26 1.25 -14.97
CA GLU A 56 -3.40 1.39 -15.89
C GLU A 56 -3.86 2.86 -15.96
N GLU A 57 -4.21 3.34 -17.15
CA GLU A 57 -4.70 4.73 -17.35
C GLU A 57 -6.23 4.86 -17.28
N ASN A 58 -6.95 3.74 -17.20
CA ASN A 58 -8.41 3.75 -17.17
C ASN A 58 -8.92 4.12 -15.78
N PHE A 59 -9.57 5.29 -15.72
CA PHE A 59 -10.18 5.84 -14.52
C PHE A 59 -11.35 4.99 -13.96
N VAL A 60 -11.86 4.06 -14.78
CA VAL A 60 -13.13 3.35 -14.54
C VAL A 60 -12.96 2.07 -13.71
N ASP A 61 -11.74 1.51 -13.61
CA ASP A 61 -11.52 0.30 -12.82
C ASP A 61 -11.05 0.64 -11.39
N LEU A 62 -11.94 1.30 -10.65
CA LEU A 62 -11.90 1.41 -9.18
C LEU A 62 -11.99 0.03 -8.49
N LEU A 63 -12.20 -1.04 -9.27
CA LEU A 63 -12.35 -2.41 -8.82
C LEU A 63 -11.36 -3.35 -9.52
N VAL A 64 -10.07 -3.02 -9.52
CA VAL A 64 -9.09 -4.12 -9.56
C VAL A 64 -9.18 -4.82 -8.21
N ALA A 65 -10.10 -5.78 -8.11
CA ALA A 65 -10.34 -6.57 -6.91
C ALA A 65 -9.00 -7.10 -6.37
N GLY A 66 -8.68 -6.75 -5.12
CA GLY A 66 -7.46 -7.20 -4.44
C GLY A 66 -6.26 -6.27 -4.55
N CYS A 67 -6.44 -4.98 -4.86
CA CYS A 67 -5.42 -3.96 -4.58
C CYS A 67 -5.58 -3.40 -3.16
N ASP A 68 -4.45 -3.14 -2.51
CA ASP A 68 -4.41 -2.60 -1.14
C ASP A 68 -4.39 -1.07 -1.13
N ALA A 69 -3.80 -0.44 -2.16
CA ALA A 69 -3.71 1.01 -2.29
C ALA A 69 -3.55 1.47 -3.76
N GLY A 70 -3.62 2.79 -3.98
CA GLY A 70 -3.42 3.38 -5.31
C GLY A 70 -3.05 4.86 -5.27
N ILE A 71 -2.59 5.38 -6.41
CA ILE A 71 -2.33 6.81 -6.65
C ILE A 71 -3.37 7.29 -7.65
N ARG A 72 -3.99 8.46 -7.44
CA ARG A 72 -4.98 9.03 -8.35
C ARG A 72 -4.82 10.55 -8.42
N TYR A 73 -5.24 11.16 -9.54
CA TYR A 73 -5.19 12.60 -9.76
C TYR A 73 -6.41 13.35 -9.23
N ASP A 74 -7.53 12.64 -9.05
CA ASP A 74 -8.83 13.21 -8.68
C ASP A 74 -9.37 12.53 -7.42
N GLU A 75 -10.18 13.25 -6.65
CA GLU A 75 -10.64 12.89 -5.30
C GLU A 75 -11.78 11.85 -5.27
N ARG A 76 -11.93 11.01 -6.30
CA ARG A 76 -12.88 9.89 -6.22
C ARG A 76 -12.29 8.78 -5.34
N LEU A 77 -12.48 8.97 -4.05
CA LEU A 77 -12.12 8.05 -2.98
C LEU A 77 -13.29 7.08 -2.73
N GLU A 78 -12.98 5.79 -2.62
CA GLU A 78 -13.97 4.81 -2.16
C GLU A 78 -14.37 5.08 -0.71
N GLN A 79 -15.57 4.63 -0.32
CA GLN A 79 -16.17 4.91 0.98
C GLN A 79 -15.28 4.50 2.18
N ASP A 80 -14.36 3.55 1.98
CA ASP A 80 -13.48 3.01 3.03
C ASP A 80 -11.99 3.33 2.83
N MET A 81 -11.64 4.20 1.89
CA MET A 81 -10.26 4.62 1.66
C MET A 81 -9.98 5.98 2.31
N ILE A 82 -8.70 6.24 2.64
CA ILE A 82 -8.22 7.53 3.12
C ILE A 82 -7.24 8.09 2.08
N ALA A 83 -7.53 9.28 1.56
CA ALA A 83 -6.63 9.98 0.65
C ALA A 83 -5.52 10.69 1.44
N VAL A 84 -4.27 10.51 1.00
CA VAL A 84 -3.10 11.20 1.55
C VAL A 84 -2.37 11.92 0.40
N PRO A 85 -2.09 13.23 0.52
CA PRO A 85 -1.33 13.94 -0.50
C PRO A 85 0.12 13.45 -0.54
N ILE A 86 0.68 13.33 -1.74
CA ILE A 86 2.06 12.85 -2.01
C ILE A 86 2.93 14.00 -2.50
#